data_AF-A0A7C6TYI4-F1
#
_entry.id   AF-A0A7C6TYI4-F1
#
_cell.length_a   1.000
_cell.length_b   1.000
_cell.length_c   1.000
_cell.angle_alpha   90.00
_cell.angle_beta   90.00
_cell.angle_gamma   90.00
#
_symmetry.space_group_name_H-M   'P 1'
#
loop_
_entity.id
_entity.type
_entity.pdbx_description
1 polymer ?
#
loop_
_entity_poly.entity_id
_entity_poly.type
_entity_poly.pdbx_seq_one_letter_code
_entity_poly.pdbx_strand_id
1 'polypeptide(L)'
;MQILFVSSEAAPFAKVGGLADVVGSLPVALTERGADARLILPKYGVIPAEYTSDMEFMESFSVFVGGKEKYVGLFRLPFRGTTVYFIDNEEFFGDSIYGYGEFEAEKNVYFAYAVLASLDHLGDFKPDILHCNDWQTALLPVLLKDASSPKTVLTVHNLKYQGQFSIDLMRHLTGLPDEFFTSEVLEFYGEANMLKAGLLHADKITTVSPQYAKET
;
A
#
# COMPACT_ATOMS: atom_id res chain seq x y z
N MET A 1 8.78 -18.25 -4.52
CA MET A 1 8.23 -16.95 -4.94
C MET A 1 7.80 -16.21 -3.70
N GLN A 2 8.37 -15.03 -3.49
CA GLN A 2 8.15 -14.16 -2.35
C GLN A 2 7.19 -13.03 -2.76
N ILE A 3 6.08 -12.89 -2.04
CA ILE A 3 5.02 -11.94 -2.41
C ILE A 3 4.71 -11.08 -1.18
N LEU A 4 4.83 -9.76 -1.32
CA LEU A 4 4.36 -8.83 -0.30
C LEU A 4 3.05 -8.22 -0.76
N PHE A 5 1.98 -8.57 -0.07
CA PHE A 5 0.69 -7.90 -0.20
C PHE A 5 0.77 -6.56 0.53
N VAL A 6 0.32 -5.50 -0.14
CA VAL A 6 0.21 -4.16 0.44
C VAL A 6 -1.25 -3.74 0.37
N SER A 7 -1.80 -3.27 1.50
CA SER A 7 -3.18 -2.82 1.58
C SER A 7 -3.36 -1.77 2.66
N SER A 8 -4.39 -0.93 2.54
CA SER A 8 -4.84 -0.04 3.62
C SER A 8 -5.74 -0.75 4.63
N GLU A 9 -6.27 -1.93 4.34
CA GLU A 9 -7.10 -2.70 5.26
C GLU A 9 -6.93 -4.21 5.10
N ALA A 10 -7.05 -4.96 6.20
CA ALA A 10 -7.07 -6.42 6.23
C ALA A 10 -7.70 -6.93 7.53
N ALA A 11 -8.57 -7.93 7.42
CA ALA A 11 -9.11 -8.64 8.56
C ALA A 11 -8.06 -9.60 9.16
N PRO A 12 -7.98 -9.75 10.50
CA PRO A 12 -8.82 -9.15 11.52
C PRO A 12 -8.30 -7.80 12.07
N PHE A 13 -7.22 -7.25 11.51
CA PHE A 13 -6.50 -6.11 12.07
C PHE A 13 -7.25 -4.79 11.91
N ALA A 14 -7.62 -4.44 10.68
CA ALA A 14 -8.25 -3.18 10.34
C ALA A 14 -9.21 -3.44 9.18
N LYS A 15 -10.52 -3.35 9.42
CA LYS A 15 -11.54 -3.73 8.45
C LYS A 15 -12.62 -2.67 8.31
N VAL A 16 -12.83 -2.18 7.08
CA VAL A 16 -14.01 -1.40 6.70
C VAL A 16 -14.84 -2.16 5.67
N GLY A 17 -14.21 -2.71 4.63
CA GLY A 17 -14.90 -3.31 3.49
C GLY A 17 -14.56 -4.78 3.22
N GLY A 18 -14.99 -5.25 2.04
CA GLY A 18 -14.69 -6.61 1.54
C GLY A 18 -13.24 -6.78 1.07
N LEU A 19 -12.55 -5.69 0.74
CA LEU A 19 -11.10 -5.69 0.46
C LEU A 19 -10.35 -6.30 1.64
N ALA A 20 -10.68 -5.89 2.87
CA ALA A 20 -10.06 -6.42 4.08
C ALA A 20 -10.20 -7.94 4.23
N ASP A 21 -11.32 -8.52 3.82
CA ASP A 21 -11.54 -9.97 3.89
C ASP A 21 -10.65 -10.73 2.89
N VAL A 22 -10.48 -10.19 1.68
CA VAL A 22 -9.61 -10.79 0.66
C VAL A 22 -8.15 -10.70 1.09
N VAL A 23 -7.70 -9.51 1.50
CA VAL A 23 -6.30 -9.30 1.91
C VAL A 23 -5.96 -10.03 3.20
N GLY A 24 -6.92 -10.19 4.11
CA GLY A 24 -6.73 -10.96 5.35
C GLY A 24 -6.62 -12.48 5.16
N SER A 25 -7.12 -13.02 4.04
CA SER A 25 -7.21 -14.47 3.80
C SER A 25 -6.32 -14.97 2.67
N LEU A 26 -6.10 -14.18 1.62
CA LEU A 26 -5.35 -14.60 0.44
C LEU A 26 -3.87 -14.89 0.71
N PRO A 27 -3.11 -14.06 1.47
CA PRO A 27 -1.72 -14.36 1.80
C PRO A 27 -1.58 -15.66 2.59
N VAL A 28 -2.52 -15.94 3.51
CA VAL A 28 -2.59 -17.18 4.27
C VAL A 28 -2.77 -18.37 3.32
N ALA A 29 -3.78 -18.32 2.45
CA ALA A 29 -4.08 -19.39 1.50
C ALA A 29 -2.94 -19.66 0.50
N LEU A 30 -2.21 -18.62 0.09
CA LEU A 30 -1.02 -18.78 -0.76
C LEU A 30 0.16 -19.39 -0.01
N THR A 31 0.30 -19.05 1.27
CA THR A 31 1.33 -19.64 2.14
C THR A 31 1.09 -21.12 2.35
N GLU A 32 -0.15 -21.53 2.58
CA GLU A 32 -0.55 -22.95 2.65
C GLU A 32 -0.28 -23.72 1.34
N ARG A 33 -0.19 -23.02 0.22
CA ARG A 33 0.16 -23.58 -1.10
C ARG A 33 1.65 -23.49 -1.45
N GLY A 34 2.48 -23.08 -0.50
CA GLY A 34 3.95 -23.09 -0.62
C GLY A 34 4.58 -21.80 -1.16
N ALA A 35 3.83 -20.70 -1.30
CA ALA A 35 4.43 -19.39 -1.52
C ALA A 35 4.94 -18.79 -0.19
N ASP A 36 5.95 -17.92 -0.22
CA ASP A 36 6.26 -17.06 0.93
C ASP A 36 5.48 -15.75 0.72
N ALA A 37 4.20 -15.78 1.08
CA ALA A 37 3.31 -14.64 0.95
C ALA A 37 3.19 -13.94 2.30
N ARG A 38 3.47 -12.64 2.33
CA ARG A 38 3.42 -11.78 3.53
C ARG A 38 2.54 -10.57 3.28
N LEU A 39 2.18 -9.86 4.33
CA LEU A 39 1.30 -8.70 4.27
C LEU A 39 1.94 -7.51 4.97
N ILE A 40 1.83 -6.31 4.42
CA ILE A 40 2.17 -5.05 5.10
C ILE A 40 0.96 -4.12 5.15
N LEU A 41 0.73 -3.55 6.33
CA LEU A 41 -0.43 -2.70 6.65
C LEU A 41 0.00 -1.47 7.45
N PRO A 42 -0.82 -0.42 7.50
CA PRO A 42 -0.69 0.60 8.53
C PRO A 42 -1.05 0.05 9.93
N LYS A 43 -0.33 0.48 10.95
CA LYS A 43 -0.59 0.13 12.36
C LYS A 43 -1.67 1.04 12.96
N TYR A 44 -2.91 0.90 12.50
CA TYR A 44 -4.02 1.72 12.98
C TYR A 44 -4.33 1.53 14.48
N GLY A 45 -4.86 2.58 15.11
CA GLY A 45 -5.34 2.54 16.49
C GLY A 45 -6.49 1.57 16.74
N VAL A 46 -7.28 1.25 15.70
CA VAL A 46 -8.38 0.26 15.78
C VAL A 46 -7.92 -1.19 15.86
N ILE A 47 -6.62 -1.49 15.67
CA ILE A 47 -6.14 -2.87 15.72
C ILE A 47 -6.37 -3.43 17.14
N PRO A 48 -7.07 -4.57 17.29
CA PRO A 48 -7.37 -5.13 18.59
C PRO A 48 -6.10 -5.41 19.43
N ALA A 49 -6.20 -5.18 20.74
CA ALA A 49 -5.08 -5.30 21.68
C ALA A 49 -4.42 -6.69 21.70
N GLU A 50 -5.19 -7.73 21.39
CA GLU A 50 -4.68 -9.11 21.27
C GLU A 50 -3.62 -9.24 20.16
N TYR A 51 -3.71 -8.44 19.09
CA TYR A 51 -2.70 -8.43 18.05
C TYR A 51 -1.57 -7.47 18.37
N THR A 52 -1.87 -6.25 18.85
CA THR A 52 -0.84 -5.25 19.12
C THR A 52 0.09 -5.64 20.26
N SER A 53 -0.39 -6.40 21.25
CA SER A 53 0.44 -6.90 22.36
C SER A 53 1.46 -7.95 21.91
N ASP A 54 1.19 -8.66 20.81
CA ASP A 54 2.06 -9.71 20.26
C ASP A 54 2.94 -9.18 19.10
N MET A 55 2.80 -7.91 18.72
CA MET A 55 3.65 -7.30 17.69
C MET A 55 5.07 -7.10 18.20
N GLU A 56 6.03 -7.58 17.44
CA GLU A 56 7.45 -7.34 17.69
C GLU A 56 7.89 -6.09 16.94
N PHE A 57 8.43 -5.11 17.66
CA PHE A 57 9.12 -3.97 17.05
C PHE A 57 10.41 -4.46 16.39
N MET A 58 10.56 -4.19 15.09
CA MET A 58 11.75 -4.55 14.33
C MET A 58 12.79 -3.42 14.38
N GLU A 59 12.41 -2.25 13.86
CA GLU A 59 13.28 -1.09 13.76
C GLU A 59 12.48 0.16 13.44
N SER A 60 13.15 1.31 13.48
CA SER A 60 12.61 2.58 13.01
C SER A 60 13.60 3.32 12.14
N PHE A 61 13.06 4.05 11.17
CA PHE A 61 13.81 4.85 10.20
C PHE A 61 12.95 6.04 9.78
N SER A 62 13.35 6.75 8.73
CA SER A 62 12.62 7.93 8.25
C SER A 62 12.54 8.00 6.74
N VAL A 63 11.47 8.62 6.26
CA VAL A 63 11.22 8.89 4.85
C VAL A 63 10.94 10.37 4.63
N PHE A 64 11.18 10.87 3.42
CA PHE A 64 10.86 12.25 3.06
C PHE A 64 9.54 12.32 2.29
N VAL A 65 8.59 13.09 2.81
CA VAL A 65 7.27 13.32 2.20
C VAL A 65 6.96 14.81 2.31
N GLY A 66 6.58 15.45 1.20
CA GLY A 66 6.27 16.89 1.23
C GLY A 66 7.44 17.77 1.69
N GLY A 67 8.68 17.34 1.45
CA GLY A 67 9.89 18.03 1.93
C GLY A 67 10.11 17.95 3.45
N LYS A 68 9.40 17.07 4.16
CA LYS A 68 9.58 16.83 5.59
C LYS A 68 10.02 15.40 5.83
N GLU A 69 10.93 15.24 6.79
CA GLU A 69 11.27 13.92 7.32
C GLU A 69 10.13 13.42 8.21
N LYS A 70 9.72 12.17 7.99
CA LYS A 70 8.63 11.50 8.72
C LYS A 70 9.14 10.19 9.30
N TYR A 71 8.85 9.97 10.57
CA TYR A 71 9.16 8.73 11.28
C TYR A 71 8.41 7.53 10.68
N VAL A 72 9.09 6.39 10.62
CA VAL A 72 8.50 5.09 10.29
C VAL A 72 8.90 4.09 11.37
N GLY A 73 7.93 3.52 12.08
CA GLY A 73 8.15 2.35 12.92
C GLY A 73 7.74 1.08 12.19
N LEU A 74 8.57 0.05 12.18
CA LEU A 74 8.26 -1.23 11.56
C LEU A 74 8.06 -2.31 12.63
N PHE A 75 6.90 -2.96 12.60
CA PHE A 75 6.55 -4.06 13.48
C PHE A 75 6.28 -5.32 12.66
N ARG A 76 6.42 -6.50 13.28
CA ARG A 76 6.03 -7.78 12.71
C ARG A 76 5.15 -8.60 13.65
N LEU A 77 4.28 -9.42 13.05
CA LEU A 77 3.44 -10.39 13.73
C LEU A 77 3.37 -11.68 12.91
N PRO A 78 3.81 -12.82 13.44
CA PRO A 78 3.46 -14.13 12.88
C PRO A 78 1.95 -14.35 12.94
N PHE A 79 1.31 -14.66 11.82
CA PHE A 79 -0.15 -14.81 11.74
C PHE A 79 -0.53 -15.95 10.81
N ARG A 80 -1.17 -17.00 11.32
CA ARG A 80 -1.70 -18.12 10.52
C ARG A 80 -0.72 -18.68 9.48
N GLY A 81 0.55 -18.83 9.84
CA GLY A 81 1.60 -19.35 8.96
C GLY A 81 2.23 -18.32 8.01
N THR A 82 1.67 -17.10 7.91
CA THR A 82 2.28 -15.95 7.22
C THR A 82 2.90 -14.97 8.24
N THR A 83 3.56 -13.93 7.76
CA THR A 83 4.03 -12.78 8.54
C THR A 83 3.30 -11.53 8.08
N VAL A 84 2.82 -10.75 9.05
CA VAL A 84 2.21 -9.44 8.82
C VAL A 84 3.14 -8.38 9.38
N TYR A 85 3.46 -7.39 8.56
CA TYR A 85 4.22 -6.21 8.92
C TYR A 85 3.28 -5.03 9.14
N PHE A 86 3.62 -4.18 10.10
CA PHE A 86 2.86 -2.97 10.39
C PHE A 86 3.76 -1.74 10.37
N ILE A 87 3.34 -0.74 9.61
CA ILE A 87 3.97 0.57 9.52
C ILE A 87 3.28 1.48 10.54
N ASP A 88 4.04 1.95 11.51
CA ASP A 88 3.61 2.82 12.58
C ASP A 88 3.97 4.28 12.30
N ASN A 89 2.98 5.15 12.50
CA ASN A 89 3.14 6.58 12.58
C ASN A 89 1.85 7.17 13.18
N GLU A 90 1.95 7.68 14.41
CA GLU A 90 0.80 8.20 15.17
C GLU A 90 0.14 9.43 14.54
N GLU A 91 0.84 10.18 13.67
CA GLU A 91 0.25 11.29 12.90
C GLU A 91 -0.80 10.79 11.92
N PHE A 92 -0.57 9.61 11.33
CA PHE A 92 -1.32 9.11 10.18
C PHE A 92 -2.26 7.95 10.50
N PHE A 93 -1.93 7.12 11.48
CA PHE A 93 -2.60 5.84 11.71
C PHE A 93 -3.28 5.76 13.07
N GLY A 94 -4.17 6.73 13.33
CA GLY A 94 -5.10 6.70 14.48
C GLY A 94 -6.28 5.74 14.27
N ASP A 95 -7.43 6.08 14.82
CA ASP A 95 -8.61 5.19 14.82
C ASP A 95 -9.39 5.17 13.49
N SER A 96 -9.06 6.04 12.55
CA SER A 96 -9.74 6.14 11.25
C SER A 96 -8.91 5.53 10.14
N ILE A 97 -9.42 4.46 9.51
CA ILE A 97 -8.75 3.80 8.37
C ILE A 97 -8.76 4.71 7.13
N TYR A 98 -9.91 5.33 6.85
CA TYR A 98 -10.09 6.31 5.77
C TYR A 98 -10.37 7.70 6.34
N GLY A 99 -9.71 8.71 5.77
CA GLY A 99 -9.93 10.12 6.00
C GLY A 99 -10.40 10.83 4.74
N TYR A 100 -10.18 12.13 4.66
CA TYR A 100 -10.62 12.98 3.55
C TYR A 100 -9.59 14.07 3.24
N GLY A 101 -9.67 14.61 2.02
CA GLY A 101 -8.90 15.78 1.60
C GLY A 101 -7.39 15.57 1.64
N GLU A 102 -6.66 16.64 1.96
CA GLU A 102 -5.19 16.66 1.90
C GLU A 102 -4.54 15.68 2.87
N PHE A 103 -5.14 15.48 4.05
CA PHE A 103 -4.65 14.49 5.01
C PHE A 103 -4.67 13.07 4.44
N GLU A 104 -5.73 12.71 3.71
CA GLU A 104 -5.81 11.40 3.07
C GLU A 104 -4.76 11.25 1.96
N ALA A 105 -4.49 12.32 1.20
CA ALA A 105 -3.42 12.32 0.22
C ALA A 105 -2.04 12.11 0.87
N GLU A 106 -1.70 12.92 1.89
CA GLU A 106 -0.43 12.84 2.60
C GLU A 106 -0.24 11.48 3.26
N LYS A 107 -1.28 10.94 3.92
CA LYS A 107 -1.27 9.62 4.55
C LYS A 107 -0.91 8.50 3.56
N ASN A 108 -1.55 8.47 2.38
CA ASN A 108 -1.32 7.40 1.40
C ASN A 108 0.02 7.58 0.67
N VAL A 109 0.46 8.81 0.40
CA VAL A 109 1.81 9.08 -0.13
C VAL A 109 2.87 8.65 0.87
N TYR A 110 2.71 9.02 2.15
CA TYR A 110 3.57 8.57 3.24
C TYR A 110 3.61 7.04 3.32
N PHE A 111 2.45 6.37 3.30
CA PHE A 111 2.39 4.92 3.36
C PHE A 111 3.14 4.27 2.19
N ALA A 112 3.01 4.78 0.96
CA ALA A 112 3.74 4.27 -0.18
C ALA A 112 5.27 4.40 0.00
N TYR A 113 5.76 5.55 0.44
CA TYR A 113 7.18 5.75 0.72
C TYR A 113 7.69 4.88 1.87
N ALA A 114 6.90 4.75 2.94
CA ALA A 114 7.24 3.92 4.08
C ALA A 114 7.32 2.43 3.69
N VAL A 115 6.39 1.93 2.86
CA VAL A 115 6.45 0.56 2.32
C VAL A 115 7.70 0.33 1.49
N LEU A 116 8.06 1.25 0.59
CA LEU A 116 9.26 1.11 -0.24
C LEU A 116 10.54 1.11 0.61
N ALA A 117 10.63 2.02 1.58
CA ALA A 117 11.76 2.04 2.52
C ALA A 117 11.80 0.75 3.35
N SER A 118 10.66 0.25 3.83
CA SER A 118 10.58 -1.00 4.59
C SER A 118 11.15 -2.21 3.87
N LEU A 119 11.25 -2.23 2.53
CA LEU A 119 11.75 -3.39 1.78
C LEU A 119 13.18 -3.78 2.18
N ASP A 120 14.03 -2.82 2.53
CA ASP A 120 15.41 -3.06 2.98
C ASP A 120 15.48 -3.55 4.45
N HIS A 121 14.34 -3.53 5.14
CA HIS A 121 14.18 -3.79 6.56
C HIS A 121 13.40 -5.08 6.86
N LEU A 122 13.07 -5.88 5.83
CA LEU A 122 12.34 -7.16 5.97
C LEU A 122 13.26 -8.36 6.23
N GLY A 123 14.54 -8.13 6.52
CA GLY A 123 15.55 -9.17 6.74
C GLY A 123 15.87 -9.95 5.46
N ASP A 124 15.78 -11.28 5.52
CA ASP A 124 16.04 -12.15 4.37
C ASP A 124 14.90 -12.20 3.35
N PHE A 125 13.76 -11.56 3.66
CA PHE A 125 12.62 -11.52 2.76
C PHE A 125 12.75 -10.40 1.74
N LYS A 126 12.93 -10.78 0.47
CA LYS A 126 13.03 -9.85 -0.66
C LYS A 126 11.90 -10.17 -1.62
N PRO A 127 10.79 -9.40 -1.64
CA PRO A 127 9.65 -9.75 -2.47
C PRO A 127 10.06 -9.79 -3.94
N ASP A 128 9.66 -10.86 -4.63
CA ASP A 128 9.66 -10.91 -6.10
C ASP A 128 8.50 -10.05 -6.65
N ILE A 129 7.41 -9.98 -5.87
CA ILE A 129 6.16 -9.31 -6.24
C ILE A 129 5.67 -8.41 -5.10
N LEU A 130 5.35 -7.15 -5.44
CA LEU A 130 4.49 -6.27 -4.65
C LEU A 130 3.06 -6.34 -5.17
N HIS A 131 2.17 -6.94 -4.37
CA HIS A 131 0.75 -7.03 -4.69
C HIS A 131 0.00 -5.87 -4.04
N CYS A 132 -0.15 -4.80 -4.81
CA CYS A 132 -0.85 -3.58 -4.45
C CYS A 132 -2.37 -3.78 -4.56
N ASN A 133 -3.13 -3.29 -3.59
CA ASN A 133 -4.59 -3.35 -3.55
C ASN A 133 -5.18 -1.95 -3.51
N ASP A 134 -6.01 -1.64 -4.51
CA ASP A 134 -6.70 -0.37 -4.71
C ASP A 134 -5.81 0.89 -4.73
N TRP A 135 -6.46 2.04 -4.88
CA TRP A 135 -5.82 3.33 -5.11
C TRP A 135 -4.87 3.76 -3.99
N GLN A 136 -5.12 3.32 -2.75
CA GLN A 136 -4.31 3.62 -1.56
C GLN A 136 -2.85 3.15 -1.72
N THR A 137 -2.64 2.11 -2.53
CA THR A 137 -1.32 1.53 -2.79
C THR A 137 -0.88 1.68 -4.25
N ALA A 138 -1.71 2.27 -5.09
CA ALA A 138 -1.48 2.42 -6.54
C ALA A 138 -0.34 3.38 -6.89
N LEU A 139 0.20 4.13 -5.93
CA LEU A 139 1.40 4.93 -6.11
C LEU A 139 2.69 4.08 -6.09
N LEU A 140 2.66 2.88 -5.48
CA LEU A 140 3.85 2.02 -5.40
C LEU A 140 4.43 1.66 -6.78
N PRO A 141 3.64 1.17 -7.77
CA PRO A 141 4.16 0.90 -9.11
C PRO A 141 4.77 2.12 -9.80
N VAL A 142 4.29 3.33 -9.49
CA VAL A 142 4.78 4.58 -10.07
C VAL A 142 6.13 4.99 -9.47
N LEU A 143 6.34 4.70 -8.19
CA LEU A 143 7.54 5.10 -7.44
C LEU A 143 8.71 4.13 -7.57
N LEU A 144 8.50 2.91 -8.08
CA LEU A 144 9.57 1.96 -8.35
C LEU A 144 10.34 2.40 -9.61
N LYS A 145 11.65 2.57 -9.47
CA LYS A 145 12.50 3.18 -10.52
C LYS A 145 13.46 2.21 -11.20
N ASP A 146 13.69 1.03 -10.62
CA ASP A 146 14.81 0.18 -11.02
C ASP A 146 14.38 -1.19 -11.54
N ALA A 147 15.13 -1.73 -12.50
CA ALA A 147 14.90 -3.07 -13.04
C ALA A 147 15.07 -4.20 -12.00
N SER A 148 15.74 -3.92 -10.89
CA SER A 148 15.90 -4.82 -9.74
C SER A 148 14.75 -4.73 -8.74
N SER A 149 13.80 -3.80 -8.92
CA SER A 149 12.61 -3.70 -8.08
C SER A 149 11.70 -4.92 -8.24
N PRO A 150 10.92 -5.27 -7.20
CA PRO A 150 9.88 -6.27 -7.31
C PRO A 150 8.91 -5.94 -8.46
N LYS A 151 8.41 -6.99 -9.10
CA LYS A 151 7.31 -6.85 -10.06
C LYS A 151 6.04 -6.45 -9.33
N THR A 152 5.17 -5.69 -10.00
CA THR A 152 3.97 -5.15 -9.38
C THR A 152 2.71 -5.79 -9.93
N VAL A 153 1.81 -6.17 -9.02
CA VAL A 153 0.45 -6.55 -9.35
C VAL A 153 -0.48 -5.56 -8.68
N LEU A 154 -1.38 -4.95 -9.43
CA LEU A 154 -2.42 -4.06 -8.88
C LEU A 154 -3.79 -4.73 -9.00
N THR A 155 -4.43 -5.00 -7.86
CA THR A 155 -5.84 -5.42 -7.84
C THR A 155 -6.76 -4.23 -7.64
N VAL A 156 -7.74 -4.08 -8.52
CA VAL A 156 -8.86 -3.15 -8.34
C VAL A 156 -10.05 -3.91 -7.72
N HIS A 157 -10.46 -3.48 -6.53
CA HIS A 157 -11.67 -3.97 -5.86
C HIS A 157 -12.83 -3.01 -6.06
N ASN A 158 -12.56 -1.71 -6.26
CA ASN A 158 -13.61 -0.73 -6.54
C ASN A 158 -13.14 0.49 -7.35
N LEU A 159 -13.39 0.50 -8.66
CA LEU A 159 -13.09 1.60 -9.59
C LEU A 159 -13.79 2.93 -9.27
N LYS A 160 -14.83 2.92 -8.41
CA LYS A 160 -15.46 4.16 -7.94
C LYS A 160 -14.47 5.03 -7.15
N TYR A 161 -13.54 4.41 -6.42
CA TYR A 161 -12.56 5.10 -5.59
C TYR A 161 -11.20 5.08 -6.29
N GLN A 162 -10.76 6.24 -6.76
CA GLN A 162 -9.57 6.33 -7.61
C GLN A 162 -8.41 7.09 -6.95
N GLY A 163 -8.68 7.75 -5.83
CA GLY A 163 -7.76 8.72 -5.24
C GLY A 163 -7.50 9.85 -6.24
N GLN A 164 -8.33 10.89 -6.20
CA GLN A 164 -8.13 12.08 -7.02
C GLN A 164 -7.85 13.27 -6.10
N PHE A 165 -6.76 13.96 -6.38
CA PHE A 165 -6.30 15.12 -5.61
C PHE A 165 -5.72 16.18 -6.56
N SER A 166 -5.53 17.40 -6.09
CA SER A 166 -4.93 18.45 -6.93
C SER A 166 -3.50 18.08 -7.35
N ILE A 167 -3.14 18.46 -8.58
CA ILE A 167 -1.80 18.22 -9.12
C ILE A 167 -0.73 18.86 -8.24
N ASP A 168 -0.96 20.09 -7.77
CA ASP A 168 0.01 20.81 -6.95
C ASP A 168 0.25 20.13 -5.60
N LEU A 169 -0.80 19.59 -4.98
CA LEU A 169 -0.67 18.82 -3.75
C LEU A 169 0.14 17.54 -4.00
N MET A 170 -0.21 16.78 -5.03
CA MET A 170 0.51 15.53 -5.33
C MET A 170 1.96 15.80 -5.76
N ARG A 171 2.23 16.88 -6.49
CA ARG A 171 3.59 17.32 -6.83
C ARG A 171 4.39 17.63 -5.58
N HIS A 172 3.82 18.38 -4.65
CA HIS A 172 4.46 18.70 -3.39
C HIS A 172 4.74 17.44 -2.55
N LEU A 173 3.72 16.61 -2.32
CA LEU A 173 3.81 15.44 -1.44
C LEU A 173 4.77 14.38 -1.99
N THR A 174 4.69 14.09 -3.29
CA THR A 174 5.46 13.00 -3.91
C THR A 174 6.88 13.43 -4.27
N GLY A 175 7.13 14.72 -4.56
CA GLY A 175 8.42 15.15 -5.11
C GLY A 175 8.76 14.54 -6.46
N LEU A 176 7.77 14.00 -7.18
CA LEU A 176 7.97 13.46 -8.52
C LEU A 176 8.30 14.58 -9.53
N PRO A 177 9.10 14.30 -10.57
CA PRO A 177 9.34 15.24 -11.66
C PRO A 177 8.06 15.58 -12.43
N ASP A 178 8.04 16.73 -13.10
CA ASP A 178 6.86 17.24 -13.83
C ASP A 178 6.34 16.28 -14.92
N GLU A 179 7.19 15.41 -15.46
CA GLU A 179 6.81 14.40 -16.46
C GLU A 179 5.75 13.40 -15.94
N PHE A 180 5.70 13.17 -14.61
CA PHE A 180 4.69 12.34 -13.98
C PHE A 180 3.32 13.05 -13.88
N PHE A 181 3.25 14.37 -14.01
CA PHE A 181 2.03 15.16 -13.89
C PHE A 181 1.39 15.49 -15.24
N THR A 182 1.58 14.59 -16.21
CA THR A 182 1.01 14.66 -17.54
C THR A 182 -0.18 13.72 -17.69
N SER A 183 -0.98 13.91 -18.74
CA SER A 183 -2.13 13.06 -19.04
C SER A 183 -1.73 11.61 -19.35
N GLU A 184 -0.46 11.37 -19.66
CA GLU A 184 0.12 10.04 -19.87
C GLU A 184 0.40 9.29 -18.56
N VAL A 185 0.41 9.99 -17.41
CA VAL A 185 0.74 9.41 -16.10
C VAL A 185 -0.34 9.76 -15.07
N LEU A 186 -0.14 10.77 -14.21
CA LEU A 186 -1.07 11.11 -13.12
C LEU A 186 -2.23 11.99 -13.55
N GLU A 187 -2.06 12.93 -14.49
CA GLU A 187 -3.09 13.93 -14.77
C GLU A 187 -4.34 13.29 -15.39
N PHE A 188 -5.50 13.70 -14.88
CA PHE A 188 -6.82 13.29 -15.31
C PHE A 188 -7.84 14.40 -15.01
N TYR A 189 -8.31 15.08 -16.05
CA TYR A 189 -9.29 16.17 -15.96
C TYR A 189 -8.91 17.30 -14.99
N GLY A 190 -7.62 17.66 -14.93
CA GLY A 190 -7.09 18.73 -14.09
C GLY A 190 -6.70 18.30 -12.68
N GLU A 191 -6.89 17.04 -12.32
CA GLU A 191 -6.47 16.44 -11.05
C GLU A 191 -5.42 15.35 -11.28
N ALA A 192 -4.69 14.98 -10.23
CA ALA A 192 -3.85 13.79 -10.21
C ALA A 192 -4.67 12.58 -9.75
N ASN A 193 -4.60 11.48 -10.50
CA ASN A 193 -5.34 10.24 -10.25
C ASN A 193 -4.38 9.06 -10.03
N MET A 194 -4.29 8.59 -8.79
CA MET A 194 -3.30 7.59 -8.41
C MET A 194 -3.68 6.20 -8.91
N LEU A 195 -4.96 5.85 -8.92
CA LEU A 195 -5.39 4.56 -9.47
C LEU A 195 -5.05 4.47 -10.95
N LYS A 196 -5.34 5.52 -11.73
CA LYS A 196 -4.95 5.62 -13.15
C LYS A 196 -3.45 5.42 -13.32
N ALA A 197 -2.63 6.18 -12.57
CA ALA A 197 -1.19 6.07 -12.69
C ALA A 197 -0.67 4.66 -12.34
N GLY A 198 -1.21 4.05 -11.27
CA GLY A 198 -0.87 2.69 -10.88
C GLY A 198 -1.27 1.65 -11.92
N LEU A 199 -2.43 1.80 -12.57
CA LEU A 199 -2.87 0.93 -13.66
C LEU A 199 -1.92 1.01 -14.87
N LEU A 200 -1.40 2.20 -15.17
CA LEU A 200 -0.47 2.41 -16.28
C LEU A 200 0.93 1.84 -15.99
N HIS A 201 1.33 1.74 -14.73
CA HIS A 201 2.68 1.33 -14.32
C HIS A 201 2.78 -0.10 -13.79
N ALA A 202 1.66 -0.72 -13.39
CA ALA A 202 1.69 -2.08 -12.86
C ALA A 202 2.09 -3.11 -13.94
N ASP A 203 2.99 -4.05 -13.61
CA ASP A 203 3.35 -5.14 -14.53
C ASP A 203 2.15 -6.05 -14.84
N LYS A 204 1.19 -6.13 -13.90
CA LYS A 204 -0.07 -6.85 -14.10
C LYS A 204 -1.21 -6.20 -13.33
N ILE A 205 -2.38 -6.20 -13.98
CA ILE A 205 -3.63 -5.73 -13.38
C ILE A 205 -4.53 -6.94 -13.14
N THR A 206 -5.19 -6.97 -11.99
CA THR A 206 -6.21 -7.96 -11.65
C THR A 206 -7.45 -7.29 -11.10
N THR A 207 -8.58 -7.99 -11.14
CA THR A 207 -9.82 -7.54 -10.49
C THR A 207 -10.41 -8.67 -9.66
N VAL A 208 -11.36 -8.34 -8.79
CA VAL A 208 -11.99 -9.28 -7.86
C VAL A 208 -12.90 -10.31 -8.52
N SER A 209 -13.29 -10.13 -9.79
CA SER A 209 -14.01 -11.16 -10.54
C SER A 209 -13.88 -10.99 -12.06
N PRO A 210 -14.02 -12.09 -12.84
CA PRO A 210 -14.05 -12.02 -14.30
C PRO A 210 -15.19 -11.16 -14.85
N GLN A 211 -16.29 -11.07 -14.12
CA GLN A 211 -17.44 -10.24 -14.50
C GLN A 211 -17.12 -8.76 -14.27
N TYR A 212 -16.51 -8.43 -13.13
CA TYR A 212 -16.03 -7.08 -12.84
C TYR A 212 -15.03 -6.61 -13.90
N ALA A 213 -14.08 -7.47 -14.29
CA ALA A 213 -13.11 -7.17 -15.35
C ALA A 213 -13.72 -6.81 -16.73
N LYS A 214 -15.00 -7.17 -16.98
CA LYS A 214 -15.71 -6.82 -18.22
C LYS A 214 -16.55 -5.56 -18.09
N GLU A 215 -16.89 -5.18 -16.85
CA GLU A 215 -17.74 -4.03 -16.51
C GLU A 215 -16.94 -2.75 -16.29
N THR A 216 -15.64 -2.89 -16.02
CA THR A 216 -14.68 -1.82 -15.75
C THR A 216 -13.50 -1.92 -16.69
#